data_AF-A0A371Y161-F1
#
_entry.id   AF-A0A371Y161-F1
#
_cell.length_a   1.000
_cell.length_b   1.000
_cell.length_c   1.000
_cell.angle_alpha   90.00
_cell.angle_beta   90.00
_cell.angle_gamma   90.00
#
_symmetry.space_group_name_H-M   'P 1'
#
loop_
_entity.id
_entity.type
_entity.pdbx_description
1 polymer ?
#
loop_
_entity_poly.entity_id
_entity_poly.type
_entity_poly.pdbx_seq_one_letter_code
_entity_poly.pdbx_strand_id
1 'polypeptide(L)'
;MQEPQFGLDRRMFLRTTAVTGAALALGGLATPSASAAPGGFPDYKYVRTLLTPSQLKYNPTGEIIFPTVRGVYDKLASPLGRYYLYYAPHDAPGGICLAYGDSLEGPFTEYPANPIVSNKWDPHYSVSHVSSPHVLWN
;
A
#
# COMPACT_ATOMS: atom_id res chain seq x y z
N MET A 1 -69.60 -9.19 -27.75
CA MET A 1 -68.32 -8.66 -28.27
C MET A 1 -67.23 -9.19 -27.36
N GLN A 2 -66.29 -9.96 -27.93
CA GLN A 2 -65.22 -10.69 -27.23
C GLN A 2 -64.08 -9.76 -26.79
N GLU A 3 -63.50 -10.02 -25.61
CA GLU A 3 -62.23 -9.43 -25.18
C GLU A 3 -61.02 -10.11 -25.84
N PRO A 4 -59.94 -9.37 -26.18
CA PRO A 4 -58.70 -9.97 -26.65
C PRO A 4 -57.72 -10.25 -25.51
N GLN A 5 -57.33 -11.52 -25.41
CA GLN A 5 -56.31 -12.04 -24.51
C GLN A 5 -54.93 -11.94 -25.18
N PHE A 6 -54.04 -11.06 -24.71
CA PHE A 6 -52.65 -11.01 -25.19
C PHE A 6 -51.75 -11.89 -24.31
N GLY A 7 -51.50 -13.12 -24.76
CA GLY A 7 -50.46 -13.98 -24.19
C GLY A 7 -49.08 -13.50 -24.61
N LEU A 8 -48.21 -13.18 -23.64
CA LEU A 8 -46.79 -12.96 -23.90
C LEU A 8 -46.14 -14.30 -24.33
N ASP A 9 -45.72 -14.37 -25.59
CA ASP A 9 -45.04 -15.52 -26.18
C ASP A 9 -43.61 -15.63 -25.65
N ARG A 10 -43.35 -16.67 -24.84
CA ARG A 10 -42.03 -17.02 -24.28
C ARG A 10 -40.92 -17.14 -25.34
N ARG A 11 -41.28 -17.34 -26.62
CA ARG A 11 -40.31 -17.46 -27.73
C ARG A 11 -39.71 -16.13 -28.18
N MET A 12 -40.36 -14.99 -27.92
CA MET A 12 -39.80 -13.66 -28.19
C MET A 12 -38.68 -13.28 -27.21
N PHE A 13 -38.74 -13.77 -25.96
CA PHE A 13 -37.77 -13.42 -24.92
C PHE A 13 -36.38 -14.08 -25.12
N LEU A 14 -36.33 -15.17 -25.88
CA LEU A 14 -35.08 -15.92 -26.12
C LEU A 14 -34.28 -15.41 -27.33
N ARG A 15 -34.84 -14.52 -28.15
CA ARG A 15 -34.14 -13.94 -29.31
C ARG A 15 -33.45 -12.61 -29.02
N THR A 16 -33.86 -11.91 -27.96
CA THR A 16 -33.18 -10.68 -27.49
C THR A 16 -31.92 -10.94 -26.70
N THR A 17 -31.71 -12.17 -26.19
CA THR A 17 -30.52 -12.53 -25.39
C THR A 17 -29.27 -12.81 -26.21
N ALA A 18 -29.39 -13.04 -27.53
CA ALA A 18 -28.24 -13.34 -28.38
C ALA A 18 -27.52 -12.08 -28.92
N VAL A 19 -28.18 -10.90 -28.91
CA VAL A 19 -27.58 -9.67 -29.44
C VAL A 19 -26.79 -8.90 -28.37
N THR A 20 -27.09 -9.08 -27.09
CA THR A 20 -26.37 -8.44 -25.98
C THR A 20 -25.05 -9.12 -25.60
N GLY A 21 -24.75 -10.31 -26.14
CA GLY A 21 -23.49 -11.00 -25.87
C GLY A 21 -22.30 -10.46 -26.67
N ALA A 22 -22.53 -9.88 -27.85
CA ALA A 22 -21.46 -9.40 -28.72
C ALA A 22 -20.93 -8.00 -28.33
N ALA A 23 -21.71 -7.20 -27.59
CA ALA A 23 -21.30 -5.85 -27.19
C ALA A 23 -20.37 -5.83 -25.96
N LEU A 24 -20.31 -6.91 -25.17
CA LEU A 24 -19.44 -6.99 -23.99
C LEU A 24 -18.02 -7.49 -24.30
N ALA A 25 -17.77 -8.02 -25.50
CA ALA A 25 -16.43 -8.47 -25.91
C ALA A 25 -15.53 -7.35 -26.46
N LEU A 26 -16.08 -6.16 -26.71
CA LEU A 26 -15.33 -4.97 -27.18
C LEU A 26 -15.04 -3.96 -26.06
N GLY A 27 -15.57 -4.18 -24.86
CA GLY A 27 -15.16 -3.48 -23.65
C GLY A 27 -13.82 -4.00 -23.17
N GLY A 28 -12.79 -3.89 -24.02
CA GLY A 28 -11.41 -4.06 -23.59
C GLY A 28 -11.24 -3.22 -22.33
N LEU A 29 -10.88 -3.87 -21.23
CA LEU A 29 -10.40 -3.24 -20.02
C LEU A 29 -9.15 -2.46 -20.43
N ALA A 30 -9.33 -1.27 -21.00
CA ALA A 30 -8.27 -0.34 -21.22
C ALA A 30 -7.76 -0.02 -19.82
N THR A 31 -6.63 -0.63 -19.46
CA THR A 31 -5.87 -0.21 -18.29
C THR A 31 -5.69 1.29 -18.45
N PRO A 32 -6.19 2.12 -17.52
CA PRO A 32 -6.08 3.55 -17.65
C PRO A 32 -4.60 3.88 -17.85
N SER A 33 -4.29 4.49 -19.00
CA SER A 33 -2.95 5.00 -19.25
C SER A 33 -2.67 6.04 -18.16
N ALA A 34 -1.59 5.85 -17.42
CA ALA A 34 -1.15 6.84 -16.46
C ALA A 34 -0.98 8.18 -17.19
N SER A 35 -1.56 9.24 -16.66
CA SER A 35 -1.32 10.59 -17.18
C SER A 35 0.16 10.87 -17.06
N ALA A 36 0.77 11.40 -18.13
CA ALA A 36 2.17 11.79 -18.10
C ALA A 36 2.42 12.72 -16.91
N ALA A 37 3.52 12.50 -16.18
CA ALA A 37 3.89 13.38 -15.10
C ALA A 37 4.14 14.81 -15.67
N PRO A 38 3.94 15.87 -14.86
CA PRO A 38 4.30 17.23 -15.28
C PRO A 38 5.70 17.26 -15.90
N GLY A 39 5.91 18.05 -16.96
CA GLY A 39 7.16 18.06 -17.71
C GLY A 39 8.39 18.19 -16.79
N GLY A 40 9.33 17.25 -16.90
CA GLY A 40 10.52 17.16 -16.06
C GLY A 40 10.44 16.15 -14.91
N PHE A 41 9.26 15.57 -14.63
CA PHE A 41 9.10 14.48 -13.67
C PHE A 41 9.17 13.11 -14.37
N PRO A 42 9.67 12.06 -13.70
CA PRO A 42 9.67 10.71 -14.25
C PRO A 42 8.26 10.14 -14.32
N ASP A 43 8.06 9.16 -15.20
CA ASP A 43 6.85 8.34 -15.17
C ASP A 43 6.85 7.44 -13.94
N TYR A 44 5.75 7.47 -13.20
CA TYR A 44 5.56 6.65 -12.02
C TYR A 44 4.73 5.43 -12.36
N LYS A 45 5.16 4.27 -11.85
CA LYS A 45 4.36 3.04 -11.84
C LYS A 45 4.22 2.54 -10.42
N TYR A 46 3.03 2.06 -10.07
CA TYR A 46 2.87 1.27 -8.86
C TYR A 46 3.68 -0.02 -9.01
N VAL A 47 4.51 -0.33 -8.01
CA VAL A 47 5.28 -1.58 -7.96
C VAL A 47 4.62 -2.56 -7.03
N ARG A 48 4.53 -2.21 -5.74
CA ARG A 48 3.84 -2.99 -4.70
C ARG A 48 3.68 -2.21 -3.41
N THR A 49 2.85 -2.73 -2.52
CA THR A 49 2.83 -2.36 -1.11
C THR A 49 4.00 -3.05 -0.39
N LEU A 50 4.85 -2.27 0.29
CA LEU A 50 6.08 -2.80 0.91
C LEU A 50 5.84 -3.47 2.27
N LEU A 51 4.97 -2.90 3.09
CA LEU A 51 4.60 -3.42 4.42
C LEU A 51 3.08 -3.44 4.56
N THR A 52 2.55 -4.51 5.15
CA THR A 52 1.14 -4.63 5.52
C THR A 52 1.05 -4.75 7.04
N PRO A 53 0.32 -3.88 7.76
CA PRO A 53 0.30 -3.90 9.23
C PRO A 53 -0.01 -5.26 9.86
N SER A 54 -0.95 -6.02 9.30
CA SER A 54 -1.32 -7.35 9.80
C SER A 54 -0.21 -8.40 9.71
N GLN A 55 0.88 -8.12 8.98
CA GLN A 55 2.05 -8.99 8.84
C GLN A 55 3.22 -8.53 9.72
N LEU A 56 3.10 -7.40 10.43
CA LEU A 56 4.13 -6.88 11.31
C LEU A 56 3.94 -7.42 12.73
N LYS A 57 5.03 -7.81 13.37
CA LYS A 57 5.10 -8.26 14.76
C LYS A 57 4.82 -7.11 15.71
N TYR A 58 5.43 -5.94 15.50
CA TYR A 58 5.13 -4.75 16.29
C TYR A 58 4.08 -3.88 15.57
N ASN A 59 2.81 -4.16 15.88
CA ASN A 59 1.66 -3.44 15.32
C ASN A 59 0.58 -3.19 16.39
N PRO A 60 0.84 -2.31 17.36
CA PRO A 60 -0.12 -2.05 18.43
C PRO A 60 -1.41 -1.37 17.98
N THR A 61 -1.46 -0.80 16.77
CA THR A 61 -2.56 0.08 16.33
C THR A 61 -3.29 -0.39 15.08
N GLY A 62 -2.80 -1.42 14.38
CA GLY A 62 -3.37 -1.85 13.10
C GLY A 62 -2.99 -0.97 11.90
N GLU A 63 -2.20 0.09 12.10
CA GLU A 63 -1.92 1.12 11.10
C GLU A 63 -0.49 1.65 11.25
N ILE A 64 0.18 1.88 10.12
CA ILE A 64 1.54 2.45 10.07
C ILE A 64 1.55 3.74 9.26
N ILE A 65 2.39 4.69 9.66
CA ILE A 65 2.38 6.07 9.15
C ILE A 65 3.79 6.62 8.90
N PHE A 66 3.82 7.64 8.03
CA PHE A 66 4.91 8.59 7.80
C PHE A 66 6.31 7.97 7.63
N PRO A 67 6.54 7.15 6.60
CA PRO A 67 7.81 6.45 6.45
C PRO A 67 8.93 7.35 5.93
N THR A 68 10.17 6.97 6.23
CA THR A 68 11.39 7.45 5.55
C THR A 68 12.23 6.27 5.11
N VAL A 69 12.72 6.28 3.87
CA VAL A 69 13.67 5.28 3.35
C VAL A 69 15.07 5.89 3.17
N ARG A 70 16.10 5.14 3.52
CA ARG A 70 17.52 5.50 3.31
C ARG A 70 18.35 4.35 2.79
N GLY A 71 19.16 4.63 1.77
CA GLY A 71 20.27 3.77 1.39
C GLY A 71 21.37 3.83 2.44
N VAL A 72 21.82 2.68 2.91
CA VAL A 72 22.83 2.52 3.97
C VAL A 72 24.08 1.77 3.51
N TYR A 73 24.04 1.19 2.30
CA TYR A 73 25.06 0.27 1.76
C TYR A 73 26.46 0.87 1.61
N ASP A 74 26.57 2.20 1.51
CA ASP A 74 27.83 2.94 1.40
C ASP A 74 28.12 3.79 2.66
N LYS A 75 27.30 3.65 3.72
CA LYS A 75 27.36 4.48 4.93
C LYS A 75 27.62 3.69 6.20
N LEU A 76 27.16 2.45 6.27
CA LEU A 76 27.34 1.58 7.44
C LEU A 76 28.36 0.47 7.12
N ALA A 77 29.22 0.15 8.10
CA ALA A 77 30.21 -0.91 7.94
C ALA A 77 29.59 -2.33 7.88
N SER A 78 28.41 -2.51 8.47
CA SER A 78 27.71 -3.80 8.52
C SER A 78 26.19 -3.60 8.52
N PRO A 79 25.61 -3.17 7.38
CA PRO A 79 24.16 -2.96 7.29
C PRO A 79 23.39 -4.28 7.24
N LEU A 80 22.16 -4.29 7.77
CA LEU A 80 21.25 -5.44 7.71
C LEU A 80 20.69 -5.70 6.30
N GLY A 81 20.76 -4.68 5.43
CA GLY A 81 20.38 -4.71 4.02
C GLY A 81 20.76 -3.39 3.37
N ARG A 82 20.62 -3.26 2.05
CA ARG A 82 21.03 -2.03 1.34
C ARG A 82 20.20 -0.79 1.71
N TYR A 83 18.94 -0.97 2.08
CA TYR A 83 17.99 0.09 2.40
C TYR A 83 17.30 -0.15 3.73
N TYR A 84 17.18 0.91 4.53
CA TYR A 84 16.41 0.94 5.77
C TYR A 84 15.14 1.76 5.55
N LEU A 85 13.99 1.17 5.87
CA LEU A 85 12.66 1.76 5.86
C LEU A 85 12.21 2.00 7.31
N TYR A 86 12.22 3.26 7.71
CA TYR A 86 11.73 3.71 9.02
C TYR A 86 10.23 4.02 8.91
N TYR A 87 9.45 3.64 9.90
CA TYR A 87 7.99 3.87 9.98
C TYR A 87 7.55 3.97 11.44
N ALA A 88 6.30 4.34 11.71
CA ALA A 88 5.74 4.35 13.06
C ALA A 88 4.30 3.78 13.08
N PRO A 89 3.85 3.15 14.18
CA PRO A 89 2.42 2.93 14.41
C PRO A 89 1.67 4.26 14.55
N HIS A 90 0.41 4.30 14.13
CA HIS A 90 -0.38 5.53 14.08
C HIS A 90 -0.65 6.17 15.45
N ASP A 91 -0.88 5.37 16.49
CA ASP A 91 -1.31 5.85 17.80
C ASP A 91 -0.43 5.26 18.93
N ALA A 92 -0.73 5.62 20.18
CA ALA A 92 -0.04 5.14 21.37
C ALA A 92 0.02 3.58 21.42
N PRO A 93 1.16 2.99 21.83
CA PRO A 93 2.36 3.65 22.33
C PRO A 93 3.29 4.21 21.24
N GLY A 94 2.99 3.99 19.96
CA GLY A 94 3.79 4.46 18.83
C GLY A 94 5.23 3.93 18.82
N GLY A 95 6.15 4.81 18.46
CA GLY A 95 7.58 4.53 18.40
C GLY A 95 8.08 4.41 16.96
N ILE A 96 9.37 4.65 16.74
CA ILE A 96 9.98 4.48 15.42
C ILE A 96 10.40 3.03 15.26
N CYS A 97 9.90 2.40 14.21
CA CYS A 97 10.21 1.06 13.78
C CYS A 97 11.13 1.07 12.57
N LEU A 98 11.79 -0.05 12.34
CA LEU A 98 12.70 -0.29 11.22
C LEU A 98 12.28 -1.57 10.49
N ALA A 99 12.31 -1.51 9.16
CA ALA A 99 12.43 -2.68 8.30
C ALA A 99 13.62 -2.48 7.36
N TYR A 100 14.21 -3.56 6.86
CA TYR A 100 15.38 -3.50 5.99
C TYR A 100 15.24 -4.42 4.78
N GLY A 101 15.88 -4.07 3.68
CA GLY A 101 15.85 -4.87 2.45
C GLY A 101 16.94 -4.45 1.48
N ASP A 102 17.21 -5.30 0.49
CA ASP A 102 18.27 -5.06 -0.50
C ASP A 102 17.79 -4.35 -1.77
N SER A 103 16.47 -4.12 -1.89
CA SER A 103 15.85 -3.42 -3.00
C SER A 103 14.79 -2.44 -2.51
N LEU A 104 14.67 -1.28 -3.17
CA LEU A 104 13.56 -0.35 -2.94
C LEU A 104 12.19 -0.95 -3.29
N GLU A 105 12.16 -1.95 -4.18
CA GLU A 105 10.96 -2.71 -4.52
C GLU A 105 10.63 -3.80 -3.48
N GLY A 106 11.48 -3.98 -2.46
CA GLY A 106 11.35 -5.01 -1.43
C GLY A 106 11.70 -6.43 -1.92
N PRO A 107 11.41 -7.46 -1.09
CA PRO A 107 10.72 -7.36 0.19
C PRO A 107 11.55 -6.63 1.26
N PHE A 108 10.86 -6.07 2.25
CA PHE A 108 11.47 -5.56 3.48
C PHE A 108 11.20 -6.56 4.62
N THR A 109 12.21 -6.79 5.44
CA THR A 109 12.14 -7.62 6.64
C THR A 109 12.03 -6.71 7.86
N GLU A 110 11.03 -6.92 8.70
CA GLU A 110 10.86 -6.17 9.95
C GLU A 110 12.04 -6.43 10.90
N TYR A 111 12.56 -5.37 11.51
CA TYR A 111 13.56 -5.49 12.56
C TYR A 111 12.95 -6.11 13.82
N PRO A 112 13.48 -7.24 14.33
CA PRO A 112 12.78 -8.05 15.33
C PRO A 112 12.62 -7.40 16.71
N ALA A 113 13.38 -6.33 16.98
CA ALA A 113 13.36 -5.57 18.23
C ALA A 113 12.68 -4.19 18.08
N ASN A 114 11.77 -4.04 17.11
CA ASN A 114 10.95 -2.85 17.01
C ASN A 114 10.10 -2.63 18.28
N PRO A 115 9.89 -1.36 18.70
CA PRO A 115 10.38 -0.13 18.07
C PRO A 115 11.86 0.15 18.44
N ILE A 116 12.64 0.65 17.49
CA ILE A 116 14.04 1.07 17.70
C ILE A 116 14.17 2.42 18.42
N VAL A 117 13.09 3.21 18.44
CA VAL A 117 12.95 4.41 19.28
C VAL A 117 11.64 4.28 20.06
N SER A 118 11.74 4.12 21.37
CA SER A 118 10.60 4.05 22.29
C SER A 118 9.96 5.43 22.52
N ASN A 119 8.75 5.44 23.08
CA ASN A 119 8.07 6.65 23.56
C ASN A 119 8.44 7.04 25.01
N LYS A 120 9.32 6.26 25.65
CA LYS A 120 9.84 6.51 27.00
C LYS A 120 11.35 6.58 26.97
N TRP A 121 11.90 7.68 27.45
CA TRP A 121 13.32 7.96 27.59
C TRP A 121 13.58 8.45 29.01
N ASP A 122 13.78 7.50 29.92
CA ASP A 122 14.06 7.82 31.31
C ASP A 122 15.40 8.57 31.47
N PRO A 123 15.49 9.50 32.42
CA PRO A 123 14.44 9.95 33.34
C PRO A 123 13.59 11.14 32.80
N HIS A 124 13.75 11.52 31.53
CA HIS A 124 13.36 12.86 31.06
C HIS A 124 12.03 12.91 30.30
N TYR A 125 11.66 11.86 29.56
CA TYR A 125 10.51 11.90 28.67
C TYR A 125 9.67 10.63 28.73
N SER A 126 8.35 10.80 28.84
CA SER A 126 7.36 9.74 28.67
C SER A 126 6.18 10.33 27.92
N VAL A 127 6.16 10.15 26.60
CA VAL A 127 5.16 10.75 25.70
C VAL A 127 4.15 9.71 25.23
N SER A 128 2.96 10.14 24.84
CA SER A 128 1.93 9.23 24.32
C SER A 128 2.30 8.65 22.97
N HIS A 129 2.98 9.42 22.12
CA HIS A 129 3.21 9.06 20.72
C HIS A 129 4.52 9.65 20.18
N VAL A 130 5.26 8.83 19.42
CA VAL A 130 6.46 9.22 18.65
C VAL A 130 6.28 8.70 17.23
N SER A 131 6.42 9.57 16.23
CA SER A 131 6.17 9.25 14.82
C SER A 131 6.96 10.14 13.86
N SER A 132 6.74 9.98 12.54
CA SER A 132 7.32 10.82 11.48
C SER A 132 8.85 10.88 11.46
N PRO A 133 9.55 9.74 11.41
CA PRO A 133 11.00 9.72 11.35
C PRO A 133 11.49 10.45 10.10
N HIS A 134 12.38 11.43 10.26
CA HIS A 134 13.11 12.06 9.16
C HIS A 134 14.60 11.78 9.32
N VAL A 135 15.04 10.63 8.81
CA VAL A 135 16.43 10.17 8.94
C VAL A 135 17.30 10.82 7.87
N LEU A 136 18.49 11.27 8.22
CA LEU A 136 19.42 12.00 7.35
C LEU A 136 20.85 11.51 7.60
N TRP A 137 21.72 11.67 6.60
CA TRP A 137 23.17 11.58 6.80
C TRP A 137 23.69 12.99 7.08
N ASN A 138 24.56 13.12 8.08
CA ASN A 138 25.20 14.38 8.45
C ASN A 138 26.73 14.21 8.42
#